data_AF-A0A835U3K5-F1
#
_entry.id   AF-A0A835U3K5-F1
#
_cell.length_a   1.000
_cell.length_b   1.000
_cell.length_c   1.000
_cell.angle_alpha   90.00
_cell.angle_beta   90.00
_cell.angle_gamma   90.00
#
_symmetry.space_group_name_H-M   'P 1'
#
loop_
_entity.id
_entity.type
_entity.pdbx_description
1 polymer ?
#
loop_
_entity_poly.entity_id
_entity_poly.type
_entity_poly.pdbx_seq_one_letter_code
_entity_poly.pdbx_strand_id
1 'polypeptide(L)'
;MVVARRQMKKTYMSPLPAMSDPEVFSPSATLLTFDPPIPLLRGPVPAGPDDDPSAGPFVLAFRDSMSWKSAFLATRSKIIEQCEAGARAGCSISVSNKCKPPWWKALFGAKSADLAERERCEEREMSSCLASAKDACISFAEQKCIPSFAGARIAAAPETTSLSCGATNYRGSALMASSFAV
;
A
#
# COMPACT_ATOMS: atom_id res chain seq x y z
N MET A 1 13.55 -45.87 -2.82
CA MET A 1 14.05 -44.47 -2.83
C MET A 1 14.75 -44.23 -4.16
N VAL A 2 14.15 -43.43 -5.05
CA VAL A 2 14.77 -43.04 -6.33
C VAL A 2 15.14 -41.56 -6.22
N VAL A 3 16.44 -41.26 -6.23
CA VAL A 3 16.95 -39.88 -6.22
C VAL A 3 16.89 -39.35 -7.64
N ALA A 4 15.90 -38.49 -7.93
CA ALA A 4 15.83 -37.78 -9.21
C ALA A 4 16.84 -36.63 -9.20
N ARG A 5 17.93 -36.75 -9.99
CA ARG A 5 18.83 -35.63 -10.30
C ARG A 5 18.11 -34.66 -11.24
N ARG A 6 17.84 -33.43 -10.77
CA ARG A 6 17.45 -32.33 -11.66
C ARG A 6 18.63 -31.95 -12.54
N GLN A 7 18.55 -32.29 -13.82
CA GLN A 7 19.40 -31.69 -14.86
C GLN A 7 19.03 -30.21 -14.99
N MET A 8 19.97 -29.31 -14.73
CA MET A 8 19.82 -27.90 -15.12
C MET A 8 19.93 -27.82 -16.64
N LYS A 9 18.80 -27.50 -17.31
CA LYS A 9 18.82 -27.13 -18.72
C LYS A 9 19.63 -25.85 -18.87
N LYS A 10 20.75 -25.92 -19.58
CA LYS A 10 21.46 -24.74 -20.10
C LYS A 10 20.48 -23.99 -20.99
N THR A 11 19.98 -22.86 -20.51
CA THR A 11 19.37 -21.83 -21.35
C THR A 11 20.47 -21.30 -22.26
N TYR A 12 20.42 -21.68 -23.53
CA TYR A 12 21.27 -21.13 -24.56
C TYR A 12 20.89 -19.65 -24.72
N MET A 13 21.84 -18.76 -24.41
CA MET A 13 21.74 -17.34 -24.73
C MET A 13 21.57 -17.23 -26.25
N SER A 14 20.45 -16.69 -26.71
CA SER A 14 20.23 -16.43 -28.13
C SER A 14 21.38 -15.61 -28.71
N PRO A 15 21.79 -15.84 -29.97
CA PRO A 15 22.83 -15.04 -30.62
C PRO A 15 22.45 -13.55 -30.60
N LEU A 16 23.39 -12.69 -30.22
CA LEU A 16 23.23 -11.24 -30.33
C LEU A 16 22.91 -10.87 -31.80
N PRO A 17 21.92 -10.00 -32.05
CA PRO A 17 21.62 -9.56 -33.40
C PRO A 17 22.83 -8.86 -34.01
N ALA A 18 23.09 -9.12 -35.29
CA ALA A 18 24.18 -8.51 -36.04
C ALA A 18 24.01 -6.97 -36.05
N MET A 19 25.07 -6.24 -35.69
CA MET A 19 25.12 -4.76 -35.61
C MET A 19 24.87 -4.01 -36.94
N SER A 20 24.47 -4.71 -38.01
CA SER A 20 24.27 -4.16 -39.35
C SER A 20 22.79 -4.11 -39.78
N ASP A 21 21.85 -4.41 -38.89
CA ASP A 21 20.42 -4.32 -39.18
C ASP A 21 19.94 -2.86 -39.01
N PRO A 22 19.51 -2.17 -40.09
CA PRO A 22 19.05 -0.78 -40.02
C PRO A 22 17.82 -0.58 -39.13
N GLU A 23 17.06 -1.63 -38.81
CA GLU A 23 15.93 -1.57 -37.88
C GLU A 23 16.37 -1.35 -36.42
N VAL A 24 17.60 -1.74 -36.06
CA VAL A 24 18.16 -1.55 -34.71
C VAL A 24 18.47 -0.07 -34.44
N PHE A 25 18.71 0.72 -35.49
CA PHE A 25 18.94 2.17 -35.42
C PHE A 25 17.70 2.99 -35.82
N SER A 26 16.51 2.35 -35.88
CA SER A 26 15.26 3.06 -36.15
C SER A 26 15.00 4.12 -35.07
N PRO A 27 14.56 5.35 -35.42
CA PRO A 27 14.19 6.37 -34.44
C PRO A 27 13.23 5.83 -33.39
N SER A 28 12.27 4.99 -33.79
CA SER A 28 11.32 4.32 -32.90
C SER A 28 11.96 3.37 -31.90
N ALA A 29 13.11 2.76 -32.22
CA ALA A 29 13.87 1.90 -31.31
C ALA A 29 14.64 2.70 -30.24
N THR A 30 14.81 4.02 -30.44
CA THR A 30 15.46 4.94 -29.49
C THR A 30 14.44 5.75 -28.68
N LEU A 31 13.14 5.65 -28.99
CA LEU A 31 12.10 6.37 -28.25
C LEU A 31 11.86 5.70 -26.88
N LEU A 32 12.38 6.32 -25.83
CA LEU A 32 11.94 6.07 -24.46
C LEU A 32 10.59 6.79 -24.26
N THR A 33 9.49 6.06 -24.37
CA THR A 33 8.18 6.60 -24.01
C THR A 33 8.12 6.78 -22.50
N PHE A 34 7.90 8.00 -22.06
CA PHE A 34 7.52 8.23 -20.67
C PHE A 34 6.09 7.76 -20.45
N ASP A 35 5.84 7.17 -19.29
CA ASP A 35 4.47 6.92 -18.87
C ASP A 35 3.71 8.24 -18.83
N PRO A 36 2.44 8.26 -19.29
CA PRO A 36 1.63 9.46 -19.17
C PRO A 36 1.55 9.89 -17.71
N PRO A 37 1.51 11.20 -17.43
CA PRO A 37 1.48 11.69 -16.06
C PRO A 37 0.27 11.10 -15.33
N ILE A 38 0.51 10.61 -14.11
CA ILE A 38 -0.56 10.08 -13.26
C ILE A 38 -1.56 11.23 -13.02
N PRO A 39 -2.84 11.06 -13.36
CA PRO A 39 -3.82 12.12 -13.18
C PRO A 39 -3.95 12.44 -11.70
N LEU A 40 -4.09 13.73 -11.38
CA LEU A 40 -4.25 14.17 -10.01
C LEU A 40 -5.52 13.55 -9.40
N LEU A 41 -5.39 12.98 -8.20
CA LEU A 41 -6.52 12.42 -7.46
C LEU A 41 -7.60 13.48 -7.15
N ARG A 42 -7.19 14.74 -7.03
CA ARG A 42 -8.07 15.87 -6.76
C ARG A 42 -7.76 17.01 -7.73
N GLY A 43 -8.81 17.65 -8.21
CA GLY A 43 -8.74 18.85 -9.05
C GLY A 43 -9.23 20.10 -8.30
N PRO A 44 -8.91 21.30 -8.80
CA PRO A 44 -9.43 22.54 -8.24
C PRO A 44 -10.92 22.71 -8.54
N VAL A 45 -11.69 23.10 -7.53
CA VAL A 45 -13.11 23.46 -7.60
C VAL A 45 -13.28 24.82 -6.91
N PRO A 46 -14.17 25.72 -7.38
CA PRO A 46 -14.43 26.99 -6.71
C PRO A 46 -14.74 26.79 -5.23
N ALA A 47 -14.10 27.59 -4.36
CA ALA A 47 -14.35 27.56 -2.93
C ALA A 47 -15.80 27.99 -2.63
N GLY A 48 -16.45 27.25 -1.72
CA GLY A 48 -17.77 27.59 -1.22
C GLY A 48 -17.73 28.53 -0.01
N PRO A 49 -18.88 29.01 0.46
CA PRO A 49 -18.96 29.90 1.63
C PRO A 49 -18.50 29.25 2.95
N ASP A 50 -18.53 27.91 3.03
CA ASP A 50 -18.05 27.14 4.19
C ASP A 50 -16.54 26.84 4.14
N ASP A 51 -15.88 27.16 3.03
CA ASP A 51 -14.44 26.95 2.90
C ASP A 51 -13.67 28.13 3.49
N ASP A 52 -12.45 27.88 3.94
CA ASP A 52 -11.60 28.91 4.52
C ASP A 52 -11.27 29.98 3.47
N PRO A 53 -11.71 31.24 3.65
CA PRO A 53 -11.48 32.30 2.68
C PRO A 53 -9.99 32.65 2.52
N SER A 54 -9.14 32.30 3.50
CA SER A 54 -7.70 32.51 3.42
C SER A 54 -6.98 31.50 2.51
N ALA A 55 -7.60 30.36 2.21
CA ALA A 55 -7.03 29.32 1.33
C ALA A 55 -7.10 29.68 -0.16
N GLY A 56 -7.80 30.77 -0.51
CA GLY A 56 -7.94 31.28 -1.86
C GLY A 56 -9.23 30.84 -2.57
N PRO A 57 -9.38 31.19 -3.86
CA PRO A 57 -10.64 31.01 -4.58
C PRO A 57 -10.95 29.57 -4.98
N PHE A 58 -10.02 28.63 -4.77
CA PHE A 58 -10.16 27.23 -5.18
C PHE A 58 -9.78 26.27 -4.05
N VAL A 59 -10.51 25.16 -3.97
CA VAL A 59 -10.24 24.04 -3.06
C VAL A 59 -10.06 22.74 -3.87
N LEU A 60 -9.30 21.78 -3.33
CA LEU A 60 -9.08 20.49 -3.98
C LEU A 60 -10.21 19.51 -3.69
N ALA A 61 -10.85 18.98 -4.74
CA ALA A 61 -11.92 18.01 -4.64
C ALA A 61 -11.66 16.76 -5.50
N PHE A 62 -12.15 15.61 -5.03
CA PHE A 62 -12.26 14.41 -5.86
C PHE A 62 -13.29 14.65 -6.97
N ARG A 63 -13.04 14.04 -8.14
CA ARG A 63 -13.94 14.16 -9.29
C ARG A 63 -15.34 13.63 -9.00
N ASP A 64 -15.43 12.51 -8.29
CA ASP A 64 -16.67 11.79 -8.04
C ASP A 64 -16.55 10.92 -6.77
N SER A 65 -17.68 10.38 -6.29
CA SER A 65 -17.73 9.56 -5.08
C SER A 65 -16.98 8.23 -5.22
N MET A 66 -16.90 7.66 -6.43
CA MET A 66 -16.14 6.45 -6.68
C MET A 66 -14.64 6.71 -6.57
N SER A 67 -14.17 7.83 -7.12
CA SER A 67 -12.77 8.29 -7.02
C SER A 67 -12.36 8.53 -5.56
N TRP A 68 -13.26 9.14 -4.76
CA TRP A 68 -13.03 9.29 -3.32
C TRP A 68 -12.91 7.92 -2.63
N LYS A 69 -13.84 6.99 -2.90
CA LYS A 69 -13.88 5.66 -2.27
C LYS A 69 -12.67 4.82 -2.67
N SER A 70 -12.28 4.83 -3.94
CA SER A 70 -11.10 4.12 -4.42
C SER A 70 -9.82 4.67 -3.80
N ALA A 71 -9.70 5.99 -3.70
CA ALA A 71 -8.54 6.62 -3.05
C ALA A 71 -8.48 6.29 -1.55
N PHE A 72 -9.62 6.29 -0.85
CA PHE A 72 -9.70 5.90 0.55
C PHE A 72 -9.27 4.44 0.76
N LEU A 73 -9.82 3.51 -0.02
CA LEU A 73 -9.50 2.08 0.09
C LEU A 73 -8.04 1.80 -0.28
N ALA A 74 -7.51 2.42 -1.34
CA ALA A 74 -6.12 2.29 -1.74
C ALA A 74 -5.17 2.80 -0.63
N THR A 75 -5.48 3.95 -0.05
CA THR A 75 -4.68 4.52 1.06
C THR A 75 -4.73 3.62 2.30
N ARG A 76 -5.94 3.17 2.68
CA ARG A 76 -6.13 2.26 3.82
C ARG A 76 -5.34 0.97 3.63
N SER A 77 -5.46 0.35 2.46
CA SER A 77 -4.71 -0.86 2.11
C SER A 77 -3.21 -0.63 2.17
N LYS A 78 -2.71 0.51 1.67
CA LYS A 78 -1.29 0.82 1.70
C LYS A 78 -0.76 1.01 3.12
N ILE A 79 -1.51 1.69 3.99
CA ILE A 79 -1.11 1.85 5.40
C ILE A 79 -1.06 0.49 6.10
N ILE A 80 -2.04 -0.39 5.88
CA ILE A 80 -2.04 -1.74 6.42
C ILE A 80 -0.80 -2.50 5.95
N GLU A 81 -0.51 -2.50 4.65
CA GLU A 81 0.64 -3.19 4.06
C GLU A 81 1.97 -2.71 4.69
N GLN A 82 2.16 -1.40 4.83
CA GLN A 82 3.38 -0.84 5.42
C GLN A 82 3.46 -1.14 6.93
N CYS A 83 2.33 -1.09 7.64
CA CYS A 83 2.27 -1.46 9.04
C CYS A 83 2.62 -2.95 9.26
N GLU A 84 2.06 -3.85 8.45
CA GLU A 84 2.36 -5.28 8.51
C GLU A 84 3.83 -5.57 8.18
N ALA A 85 4.41 -4.86 7.20
CA ALA A 85 5.83 -4.96 6.90
C ALA A 85 6.70 -4.52 8.09
N GLY A 86 6.36 -3.40 8.72
CA GLY A 86 7.02 -2.93 9.95
C GLY A 86 6.85 -3.91 11.11
N ALA A 87 5.65 -4.48 11.26
CA ALA A 87 5.36 -5.48 12.27
C ALA A 87 6.17 -6.76 12.08
N ARG A 88 6.40 -7.21 10.83
CA ARG A 88 7.29 -8.36 10.57
C ARG A 88 8.70 -8.12 11.10
N ALA A 89 9.25 -6.94 10.84
CA ALA A 89 10.57 -6.58 11.36
C ALA A 89 10.56 -6.50 12.89
N GLY A 90 9.61 -5.77 13.48
CA GLY A 90 9.47 -5.62 14.93
C GLY A 90 9.28 -6.95 15.66
N CYS A 91 8.37 -7.80 15.17
CA CYS A 91 8.13 -9.13 15.69
C CYS A 91 9.38 -9.99 15.62
N SER A 92 10.13 -10.00 14.52
CA SER A 92 11.35 -10.81 14.41
C SER A 92 12.39 -10.47 15.49
N ILE A 93 12.52 -9.18 15.85
CA ILE A 93 13.41 -8.72 16.91
C ILE A 93 12.89 -9.13 18.29
N SER A 94 11.60 -8.90 18.56
CA SER A 94 10.97 -9.27 19.84
C SER A 94 11.00 -10.78 20.09
N VAL A 95 10.72 -11.57 19.06
CA VAL A 95 10.73 -13.03 19.07
C VAL A 95 12.13 -13.56 19.30
N SER A 96 13.12 -13.05 18.57
CA SER A 96 14.54 -13.44 18.76
C SER A 96 15.01 -13.18 20.20
N ASN A 97 14.60 -12.04 20.78
CA ASN A 97 14.92 -11.71 22.17
C ASN A 97 14.21 -12.59 23.19
N LYS A 98 12.96 -13.00 22.92
CA LYS A 98 12.20 -13.92 23.76
C LYS A 98 12.73 -15.36 23.72
N CYS A 99 13.09 -15.84 22.53
CA CYS A 99 13.47 -17.24 22.30
C CYS A 99 14.97 -17.51 22.45
N LYS A 100 15.78 -16.51 22.83
CA LYS A 100 17.22 -16.73 22.99
C LYS A 100 17.50 -17.66 24.19
N PRO A 101 18.39 -18.65 24.03
CA PRO A 101 18.85 -19.43 25.16
C PRO A 101 19.63 -18.53 26.14
N PRO A 102 19.60 -18.83 27.44
CA PRO A 102 20.47 -18.16 28.41
C PRO A 102 21.93 -18.25 28.00
N TRP A 103 22.68 -17.16 28.19
CA TRP A 103 24.08 -17.04 27.76
C TRP A 103 24.99 -18.17 28.30
N TRP A 104 24.70 -18.68 29.50
CA TRP A 104 25.49 -19.77 30.10
C TRP A 104 25.39 -21.09 29.31
N LYS A 105 24.26 -21.36 28.64
CA LYS A 105 24.14 -22.55 27.77
C LYS A 105 25.10 -22.52 26.58
N ALA A 106 25.42 -21.33 26.07
CA ALA A 106 26.39 -21.17 24.99
C ALA A 106 27.83 -21.47 25.43
N LEU A 107 28.16 -21.23 26.71
CA LEU A 107 29.48 -21.55 27.28
C LEU A 107 29.69 -23.05 27.51
N PHE A 108 28.64 -23.80 27.81
CA PHE A 108 28.72 -25.24 28.06
C PHE A 108 28.40 -26.12 26.84
N GLY A 109 28.45 -25.55 25.63
CA GLY A 109 28.41 -26.32 24.37
C GLY A 109 27.04 -26.90 24.01
N ALA A 110 25.96 -26.10 24.11
CA ALA A 110 24.64 -26.52 23.67
C ALA A 110 24.64 -26.99 22.20
N LYS A 111 24.13 -28.22 21.96
CA LYS A 111 24.07 -28.92 20.67
C LYS A 111 22.92 -28.42 19.78
N SER A 112 22.83 -28.93 18.55
CA SER A 112 21.75 -28.69 17.56
C SER A 112 20.31 -28.80 18.08
N ALA A 113 20.06 -29.54 19.16
CA ALA A 113 18.75 -29.61 19.82
C ALA A 113 18.29 -28.25 20.37
N ASP A 114 19.21 -27.39 20.82
CA ASP A 114 18.91 -26.02 21.32
C ASP A 114 18.53 -25.08 20.16
N LEU A 115 19.08 -25.32 18.95
CA LEU A 115 18.69 -24.58 17.73
C LEU A 115 17.30 -24.99 17.23
N ALA A 116 17.00 -26.29 17.23
CA ALA A 116 15.67 -26.78 16.83
C ALA A 116 14.57 -26.36 17.83
N GLU A 117 14.88 -26.29 19.12
CA GLU A 117 13.95 -25.76 20.13
C GLU A 117 13.73 -24.25 19.94
N ARG A 118 14.80 -23.50 19.67
CA ARG A 118 14.72 -22.07 19.36
C ARG A 118 13.86 -21.82 18.13
N GLU A 119 14.07 -22.55 17.04
CA GLU A 119 13.26 -22.42 15.81
C GLU A 119 11.76 -22.63 16.08
N ARG A 120 11.40 -23.65 16.86
CA ARG A 120 9.99 -23.90 17.24
C ARG A 120 9.41 -22.80 18.13
N CYS A 121 10.22 -22.22 19.02
CA CYS A 121 9.82 -21.06 19.81
C CYS A 121 9.57 -19.86 18.90
N GLU A 122 10.52 -19.58 17.99
CA GLU A 122 10.45 -18.44 17.09
C GLU A 122 9.24 -18.55 16.15
N GLU A 123 8.96 -19.72 15.60
CA GLU A 123 7.80 -19.96 14.74
C GLU A 123 6.48 -19.66 15.48
N ARG A 124 6.33 -20.19 16.71
CA ARG A 124 5.13 -19.97 17.53
C ARG A 124 4.97 -18.49 17.89
N GLU A 125 6.01 -17.88 18.46
CA GLU A 125 5.95 -16.48 18.91
C GLU A 125 5.78 -15.52 17.72
N MET A 126 6.38 -15.81 16.56
CA MET A 126 6.22 -15.03 15.33
C MET A 126 4.78 -15.07 14.84
N SER A 127 4.17 -16.26 14.77
CA SER A 127 2.77 -16.40 14.35
C SER A 127 1.82 -15.62 15.27
N SER A 128 2.05 -15.68 16.58
CA SER A 128 1.24 -14.96 17.58
C SER A 128 1.42 -13.44 17.47
N CYS A 129 2.66 -12.98 17.31
CA CYS A 129 2.96 -11.56 17.18
C CYS A 129 2.35 -10.96 15.91
N LEU A 130 2.50 -11.64 14.77
CA LEU A 130 1.91 -11.20 13.50
C LEU A 130 0.38 -11.20 13.52
N ALA A 131 -0.24 -12.20 14.14
CA ALA A 131 -1.69 -12.23 14.27
C ALA A 131 -2.21 -11.01 15.05
N SER A 132 -1.60 -10.70 16.20
CA SER A 132 -1.96 -9.51 16.98
C SER A 132 -1.66 -8.19 16.24
N ALA A 133 -0.59 -8.16 15.43
CA ALA A 133 -0.23 -6.96 14.69
C ALA A 133 -1.24 -6.63 13.58
N LYS A 134 -1.89 -7.63 12.96
CA LYS A 134 -2.88 -7.38 11.89
C LYS A 134 -4.03 -6.49 12.35
N ASP A 135 -4.65 -6.82 13.47
CA ASP A 135 -5.79 -6.05 14.01
C ASP A 135 -5.36 -4.64 14.44
N ALA A 136 -4.17 -4.52 15.02
CA ALA A 136 -3.57 -3.23 15.35
C ALA A 136 -3.30 -2.39 14.10
N CYS A 137 -2.83 -3.00 13.01
CA CYS A 137 -2.59 -2.32 11.74
C CYS A 137 -3.88 -1.84 11.06
N ILE A 138 -4.96 -2.63 11.12
CA ILE A 138 -6.28 -2.22 10.63
C ILE A 138 -6.78 -1.01 11.42
N SER A 139 -6.73 -1.09 12.74
CA SER A 139 -7.16 -0.02 13.64
C SER A 139 -6.34 1.26 13.41
N PHE A 140 -5.03 1.12 13.26
CA PHE A 140 -4.15 2.24 12.94
C PHE A 140 -4.49 2.88 11.59
N ALA A 141 -4.75 2.06 10.57
CA ALA A 141 -5.13 2.56 9.25
C ALA A 141 -6.43 3.36 9.30
N GLU A 142 -7.44 2.91 10.06
CA GLU A 142 -8.70 3.64 10.23
C GLU A 142 -8.50 4.97 10.96
N GLN A 143 -7.76 4.97 12.06
CA GLN A 143 -7.44 6.17 12.83
C GLN A 143 -6.72 7.24 11.99
N LYS A 144 -5.95 6.83 10.97
CA LYS A 144 -5.26 7.76 10.07
C LYS A 144 -6.10 8.14 8.85
N CYS A 145 -6.74 7.18 8.20
CA CYS A 145 -7.49 7.42 6.96
C CYS A 145 -8.76 8.23 7.20
N ILE A 146 -9.53 7.94 8.25
CA ILE A 146 -10.82 8.61 8.50
C ILE A 146 -10.68 10.12 8.60
N PRO A 147 -9.85 10.69 9.51
CA PRO A 147 -9.74 12.14 9.64
C PRO A 147 -9.22 12.82 8.36
N SER A 148 -8.32 12.17 7.62
CA SER A 148 -7.77 12.72 6.37
C SER A 148 -8.78 12.75 5.21
N PHE A 149 -9.78 11.86 5.21
CA PHE A 149 -10.76 11.76 4.12
C PHE A 149 -12.14 12.33 4.48
N ALA A 150 -12.48 12.46 5.78
CA ALA A 150 -13.77 12.98 6.23
C ALA A 150 -14.06 14.40 5.68
N GLY A 151 -13.08 15.29 5.76
CA GLY A 151 -13.19 16.66 5.25
C GLY A 151 -12.98 16.82 3.75
N ALA A 152 -12.66 15.75 3.01
CA ALA A 152 -12.34 15.88 1.59
C ALA A 152 -13.60 16.19 0.76
N ARG A 153 -13.44 17.14 -0.18
CA ARG A 153 -14.51 17.58 -1.10
C ARG A 153 -14.67 16.57 -2.25
N ILE A 154 -15.91 16.44 -2.72
CA ILE A 154 -16.27 15.72 -3.94
C ILE A 154 -17.00 16.71 -4.83
N ALA A 155 -16.58 16.81 -6.09
CA ALA A 155 -17.23 17.68 -7.07
C ALA A 155 -18.66 17.17 -7.33
N ALA A 156 -19.63 18.08 -7.28
CA ALA A 156 -20.97 17.78 -7.77
C ALA A 156 -20.93 17.62 -9.30
N ALA A 157 -21.71 16.68 -9.84
CA ALA A 157 -21.92 16.62 -11.28
C ALA A 157 -22.64 17.91 -11.73
N PRO A 158 -22.35 18.45 -12.93
CA PRO A 158 -23.17 19.50 -13.49
C PRO A 158 -24.55 18.91 -13.77
N GLU A 159 -25.54 19.20 -12.92
CA GLU A 159 -26.93 18.91 -13.25
C GLU A 159 -27.30 19.73 -14.49
N THR A 160 -27.55 19.03 -15.60
CA THR A 160 -28.19 19.60 -16.78
C THR A 160 -29.67 19.86 -16.48
N THR A 161 -29.97 20.82 -15.59
CA THR A 161 -31.31 21.39 -15.46
C THR A 161 -31.21 22.80 -14.89
N SER A 162 -31.69 23.73 -15.69
CA SER A 162 -31.78 25.16 -15.44
C SER A 162 -32.51 25.52 -14.15
N LEU A 163 -32.06 26.60 -13.51
CA LEU A 163 -32.67 27.35 -12.39
C LEU A 163 -32.63 26.71 -10.99
N SER A 164 -31.42 26.66 -10.42
CA SER A 164 -31.21 26.88 -8.98
C SER A 164 -29.70 27.01 -8.72
N CYS A 165 -29.26 28.20 -8.31
CA CYS A 165 -27.86 28.46 -7.97
C CYS A 165 -27.57 27.84 -6.60
N GLY A 166 -27.21 26.57 -6.59
CA GLY A 166 -26.82 25.84 -5.40
C GLY A 166 -25.96 24.64 -5.78
N ALA A 167 -24.65 24.87 -5.98
CA ALA A 167 -23.69 23.78 -6.08
C ALA A 167 -23.57 23.11 -4.71
N THR A 168 -24.42 22.13 -4.43
CA THR A 168 -24.34 21.36 -3.18
C THR A 168 -23.15 20.41 -3.27
N ASN A 169 -22.01 20.86 -2.77
CA ASN A 169 -20.80 20.05 -2.63
C ASN A 169 -20.87 19.22 -1.34
N TYR A 170 -20.96 17.90 -1.46
CA TYR A 170 -20.99 17.02 -0.28
C TYR A 170 -19.58 16.71 0.24
N ARG A 171 -19.42 16.69 1.57
CA ARG A 171 -18.18 16.23 2.23
C ARG A 171 -18.15 14.70 2.28
N GLY A 172 -16.95 14.12 2.20
CA GLY A 172 -16.72 12.69 2.42
C GLY A 172 -17.34 12.14 3.71
N SER A 173 -17.55 12.97 4.73
CA SER A 173 -18.32 12.62 5.94
C SER A 173 -19.70 12.01 5.64
N ALA A 174 -20.40 12.46 4.60
CA ALA A 174 -21.70 11.89 4.22
C ALA A 174 -21.58 10.45 3.70
N LEU A 175 -20.48 10.12 3.00
CA LEU A 175 -20.22 8.78 2.48
C LEU A 175 -19.66 7.82 3.54
N MET A 176 -18.95 8.35 4.54
CA MET A 176 -18.52 7.58 5.71
C MET A 176 -19.75 7.05 6.47
N ALA A 177 -20.77 7.89 6.70
CA ALA A 177 -22.00 7.48 7.38
C ALA A 177 -22.73 6.33 6.67
N SER A 178 -22.67 6.26 5.34
CA SER A 178 -23.26 5.17 4.54
C SER A 178 -22.36 3.94 4.40
N SER A 179 -21.04 4.06 4.61
CA SER A 179 -20.10 2.95 4.43
C SER A 179 -19.83 2.15 5.73
N PHE A 180 -20.16 2.71 6.89
CA PHE A 180 -20.08 2.04 8.19
C PHE A 180 -21.43 1.47 8.68
N ALA A 181 -22.50 1.62 7.89
CA ALA A 181 -23.78 0.95 8.12
C ALA A 181 -23.77 -0.43 7.44
N VAL A 182 -22.99 -1.37 8.00
CA VAL A 182 -23.12 -2.82 7.78
C VAL A 182 -22.94 -3.52 9.11
#